data_AF-A0A2J9E0F0-F1
#
_entry.id   AF-A0A2J9E0F0-F1
#
_cell.length_a   1.000
_cell.length_b   1.000
_cell.length_c   1.000
_cell.angle_alpha   90.00
_cell.angle_beta   90.00
_cell.angle_gamma   90.00
#
_symmetry.space_group_name_H-M   'P 1'
#
loop_
_entity.id
_entity.type
_entity.pdbx_description
1 polymer ?
#
loop_
_entity_poly.entity_id
_entity_poly.type
_entity_poly.pdbx_seq_one_letter_code
_entity_poly.pdbx_strand_id
1 'polypeptide(L)'
;MIHSACLARQVTDEWIESAEKDYRMTCSLERLDTKDIVTFKRTGATGQFVSTPDKFELDAKLGFLFKSFLPKIKEQIEQNLDKVIDAKGLE
;
A
#
# COMPACT_ATOMS: atom_id res chain seq x y z
N MET A 1 3.91 -2.31 24.28
CA MET A 1 2.72 -1.89 23.51
C MET A 1 2.76 -0.42 23.07
N ILE A 2 3.13 0.55 23.91
CA ILE A 2 3.14 1.99 23.52
C ILE A 2 4.18 2.31 22.41
N HIS A 3 5.35 1.66 22.45
CA HIS A 3 6.44 1.91 21.48
C HIS A 3 6.07 1.52 20.04
N SER A 4 5.44 0.35 19.84
CA SER A 4 5.06 -0.15 18.51
C SER A 4 3.97 0.68 17.85
N ALA A 5 3.04 1.24 18.64
CA ALA A 5 2.01 2.15 18.13
C ALA A 5 2.59 3.49 17.63
N CYS A 6 3.64 4.00 18.28
CA CYS A 6 4.32 5.22 17.84
C CYS A 6 5.02 5.00 16.48
N LEU A 7 5.72 3.88 16.33
CA LEU A 7 6.38 3.50 15.09
C LEU A 7 5.38 3.31 13.94
N ALA A 8 4.26 2.63 14.20
CA ALA A 8 3.20 2.40 13.22
C ALA A 8 2.60 3.73 12.69
N ARG A 9 2.52 4.74 13.55
CA ARG A 9 2.06 6.08 13.16
C ARG A 9 3.08 6.81 12.30
N GLN A 10 4.36 6.80 12.70
CA GLN A 10 5.41 7.41 11.88
C GLN A 10 5.44 6.84 10.47
N VAL A 11 5.37 5.51 10.34
CA VAL A 11 5.30 4.84 9.03
C VAL A 11 4.06 5.26 8.24
N THR A 12 2.93 5.48 8.92
CA THR A 12 1.69 5.94 8.27
C THR A 12 1.83 7.36 7.74
N ASP A 13 2.42 8.26 8.53
CA ASP A 13 2.67 9.64 8.12
C ASP A 13 3.65 9.71 6.93
N GLU A 14 4.73 8.93 6.94
CA GLU A 14 5.67 8.82 5.81
C GLU A 14 4.99 8.25 4.54
N TRP A 15 4.12 7.24 4.71
CA TRP A 15 3.38 6.66 3.60
C TRP A 15 2.42 7.67 2.95
N ILE A 16 1.70 8.46 3.77
CA ILE A 16 0.81 9.51 3.27
C ILE A 16 1.60 10.52 2.42
N GLU A 17 2.75 10.99 2.92
CA GLU A 17 3.57 11.97 2.20
C GLU A 17 3.98 11.43 0.81
N SER A 18 4.49 10.20 0.74
CA SER A 18 4.86 9.58 -0.55
C SER A 18 3.63 9.40 -1.46
N ALA A 19 2.49 8.94 -0.91
CA ALA A 19 1.26 8.75 -1.68
C ALA A 19 0.76 10.07 -2.30
N GLU A 20 0.82 11.17 -1.55
CA GLU A 20 0.40 12.48 -2.03
C GLU A 20 1.41 13.10 -3.00
N LYS A 21 2.72 13.02 -2.70
CA LYS A 21 3.77 13.68 -3.47
C LYS A 21 4.13 12.93 -4.75
N ASP A 22 4.44 11.65 -4.65
CA ASP A 22 4.98 10.87 -5.76
C ASP A 22 3.86 10.33 -6.65
N TYR A 23 2.73 9.98 -6.04
CA TYR A 23 1.60 9.38 -6.75
C TYR A 23 0.44 10.35 -6.96
N ARG A 24 0.49 11.58 -6.45
CA ARG A 24 -0.58 12.57 -6.57
C ARG A 24 -1.93 12.02 -6.09
N MET A 25 -1.90 11.21 -5.04
CA MET A 25 -3.11 10.74 -4.38
C MET A 25 -3.64 11.82 -3.44
N THR A 26 -4.94 11.84 -3.22
CA THR A 26 -5.57 12.59 -2.12
C THR A 26 -5.78 11.61 -0.98
N CYS A 27 -5.17 11.90 0.17
CA CYS A 27 -5.24 11.04 1.34
C CYS A 27 -6.18 11.61 2.41
N SER A 28 -6.75 10.74 3.24
CA SER A 28 -7.57 11.10 4.39
C SER A 28 -7.27 10.11 5.51
N LEU A 29 -6.72 10.62 6.62
CA LEU A 29 -6.29 9.82 7.77
C LEU A 29 -7.34 9.84 8.88
N GLU A 30 -7.67 8.66 9.38
CA GLU A 30 -8.46 8.40 10.58
C GLU A 30 -7.60 7.66 11.60
N ARG A 31 -7.24 8.35 12.68
CA ARG A 31 -6.39 7.81 13.77
C ARG A 31 -7.26 7.28 14.90
N LEU A 32 -7.12 5.99 15.22
CA LEU A 32 -7.82 5.30 16.30
C LEU A 32 -6.82 4.90 17.40
N ASP A 33 -7.32 4.33 18.49
CA ASP A 33 -6.50 3.92 19.65
C ASP A 33 -5.38 2.95 19.28
N THR A 34 -5.69 1.97 18.42
CA THR A 34 -4.76 0.86 18.09
C THR A 34 -4.54 0.69 16.59
N LYS A 35 -5.05 1.61 15.76
CA LYS A 35 -4.85 1.56 14.32
C LYS A 35 -5.01 2.93 13.67
N ASP A 36 -4.31 3.12 12.57
CA ASP A 36 -4.50 4.24 11.66
C ASP A 36 -5.12 3.70 10.37
N ILE A 37 -6.09 4.41 9.84
CA ILE A 37 -6.76 4.11 8.58
C ILE A 37 -6.54 5.29 7.66
N VAL A 38 -5.94 5.04 6.50
CA VAL A 38 -5.75 6.05 5.46
C VAL A 38 -6.56 5.65 4.25
N THR A 39 -7.59 6.43 3.95
CA THR A 39 -8.30 6.32 2.67
C THR A 39 -7.59 7.19 1.65
N PHE A 40 -7.23 6.63 0.51
CA PHE A 40 -6.57 7.36 -0.57
C PHE A 40 -7.35 7.23 -1.88
N LYS A 41 -7.36 8.30 -2.66
CA LYS A 41 -8.04 8.34 -3.95
C LYS A 41 -7.28 9.18 -4.97
N ARG A 42 -7.34 8.75 -6.22
CA ARG A 42 -6.88 9.46 -7.41
C ARG A 42 -7.80 9.06 -8.55
N THR A 43 -7.87 9.85 -9.61
CA THR A 43 -8.54 9.42 -10.85
C THR A 43 -7.99 8.07 -11.30
N GLY A 44 -8.85 7.03 -11.28
CA GLY A 44 -8.49 5.67 -11.67
C GLY A 44 -7.87 4.77 -10.58
N ALA A 45 -7.69 5.23 -9.34
CA ALA A 45 -7.23 4.39 -8.23
C ALA A 45 -7.84 4.86 -6.90
N THR A 46 -8.39 3.95 -6.12
CA THR A 46 -8.91 4.23 -4.78
C THR A 46 -8.53 3.09 -3.86
N GLY A 47 -8.34 3.35 -2.58
CA GLY A 47 -7.96 2.29 -1.66
C GLY A 47 -7.86 2.74 -0.22
N GLN A 48 -7.45 1.81 0.60
CA GLN A 48 -7.28 1.99 2.03
C GLN A 48 -5.97 1.35 2.49
N PHE A 49 -5.16 2.11 3.21
CA PHE A 49 -4.01 1.63 3.95
C PHE A 49 -4.37 1.58 5.43
N VAL A 50 -4.20 0.43 6.07
CA VAL A 50 -4.48 0.22 7.49
C VAL A 50 -3.19 -0.16 8.19
N SER A 51 -2.86 0.58 9.22
CA SER A 51 -1.67 0.37 10.04
C SER A 51 -2.09 0.03 11.47
N THR A 52 -1.50 -1.01 12.04
CA THR A 52 -1.63 -1.40 13.45
C THR A 52 -0.23 -1.61 14.02
N PRO A 53 -0.06 -1.73 15.35
CA PRO A 53 1.25 -1.99 15.95
C PRO A 53 1.99 -3.24 15.44
N ASP A 54 1.29 -4.20 14.84
CA ASP A 54 1.83 -5.52 14.47
C ASP A 54 1.72 -5.83 12.96
N LYS A 55 0.85 -5.12 12.23
CA LYS A 55 0.61 -5.36 10.80
C LYS A 55 0.24 -4.11 10.03
N PHE A 56 0.55 -4.16 8.73
CA PHE A 56 0.13 -3.18 7.73
C PHE A 56 -0.63 -3.87 6.61
N GLU A 57 -1.76 -3.31 6.20
CA GLU A 57 -2.64 -3.85 5.15
C GLU A 57 -2.92 -2.75 4.13
N LEU A 58 -2.78 -3.07 2.84
CA LEU A 58 -3.05 -2.15 1.73
C LEU A 58 -4.08 -2.78 0.79
N ASP A 59 -5.29 -2.24 0.77
CA ASP A 59 -6.32 -2.57 -0.21
C ASP A 59 -6.36 -1.47 -1.28
N ALA A 60 -6.22 -1.84 -2.55
CA ALA A 60 -6.27 -0.89 -3.66
C ALA A 60 -7.19 -1.41 -4.76
N LYS A 61 -8.17 -0.60 -5.12
CA LYS A 61 -9.09 -0.79 -6.24
C LYS A 61 -8.68 0.12 -7.38
N LEU A 62 -8.21 -0.51 -8.44
CA LEU A 62 -7.91 0.16 -9.69
C LEU A 62 -9.19 0.31 -10.52
N GLY A 63 -9.42 1.52 -11.03
CA GLY A 63 -10.58 1.85 -11.84
C GLY A 63 -10.58 1.14 -13.20
N PHE A 64 -11.71 1.20 -13.89
CA PHE A 64 -11.97 0.49 -15.15
C PHE A 64 -10.91 0.74 -16.24
N LEU A 65 -10.31 1.93 -16.31
CA LEU A 65 -9.21 2.25 -17.24
C LEU A 65 -7.95 1.38 -17.03
N PHE A 66 -7.75 0.87 -15.82
CA PHE A 66 -6.64 -0.02 -15.47
C PHE A 66 -7.02 -1.51 -15.52
N LYS A 67 -8.30 -1.86 -15.72
CA LYS A 67 -8.72 -3.27 -15.88
C LYS A 67 -8.11 -3.92 -17.13
N SER A 68 -7.92 -3.15 -18.21
CA SER A 68 -7.22 -3.63 -19.41
C SER A 68 -5.72 -3.83 -19.20
N PHE A 69 -5.16 -3.27 -18.12
CA PHE A 69 -3.76 -3.43 -17.72
C PHE A 69 -3.57 -4.48 -16.63
N LEU A 70 -4.64 -4.96 -15.98
CA LEU A 70 -4.61 -6.09 -15.02
C LEU A 70 -3.82 -7.31 -15.54
N PRO A 71 -4.02 -7.81 -16.79
CA PRO A 71 -3.22 -8.94 -17.27
C PRO A 71 -1.72 -8.62 -17.35
N LYS A 72 -1.33 -7.40 -17.75
CA LYS A 72 0.08 -6.96 -17.79
C LYS A 72 0.67 -6.74 -16.41
N ILE A 73 -0.11 -6.25 -15.46
CA ILE A 73 0.32 -6.09 -14.06
C ILE A 73 0.50 -7.46 -13.42
N LYS A 74 -0.43 -8.40 -13.66
CA LYS A 74 -0.32 -9.78 -13.19
C LYS A 74 0.93 -10.46 -13.75
N GLU A 75 1.16 -10.34 -15.07
CA GLU A 75 2.35 -10.89 -15.73
C GLU A 75 3.66 -10.26 -15.20
N GLN A 76 3.70 -8.95 -14.96
CA GLN A 76 4.87 -8.31 -14.36
C GLN A 76 5.09 -8.65 -12.89
N ILE A 77 4.01 -8.85 -12.11
CA ILE A 77 4.12 -9.34 -10.74
C ILE A 77 4.63 -10.77 -10.74
N GLU A 78 4.11 -11.66 -11.58
CA GLU A 78 4.57 -13.04 -11.74
C GLU A 78 6.04 -13.07 -12.18
N GLN A 79 6.44 -12.28 -13.18
CA GLN A 79 7.85 -12.18 -13.61
C GLN A 79 8.78 -11.60 -12.54
N ASN A 80 8.34 -10.60 -11.76
CA ASN A 80 9.15 -10.08 -10.67
C ASN A 80 9.22 -11.07 -9.50
N LEU A 81 8.16 -11.82 -9.20
CA LEU A 81 8.20 -12.88 -8.21
C LEU A 81 9.15 -13.99 -8.65
N ASP A 82 9.10 -14.40 -9.91
CA ASP A 82 9.99 -15.40 -10.49
C ASP A 82 11.45 -14.95 -10.40
N LYS A 83 11.73 -13.67 -10.67
CA LYS A 83 13.06 -13.07 -10.48
C LYS A 83 13.52 -13.00 -9.02
N VAL A 84 12.61 -12.81 -8.07
CA VAL A 84 12.94 -12.80 -6.64
C VAL A 84 13.15 -14.22 -6.11
N ILE A 85 12.45 -15.22 -6.66
CA ILE A 85 12.62 -16.64 -6.35
C ILE A 85 13.94 -17.16 -6.96
N ASP A 86 14.26 -16.77 -8.20
CA ASP A 86 15.52 -17.09 -8.88
C ASP A 86 16.73 -16.42 -8.19
N ALA A 87 16.59 -15.17 -7.75
CA ALA A 87 17.60 -14.47 -6.97
C ALA A 87 17.80 -15.02 -5.54
N LYS A 88 17.00 -15.99 -5.10
CA LYS A 88 17.07 -16.57 -3.75
C LYS A 88 17.22 -18.08 -3.71
N GLY A 89 17.76 -18.68 -4.79
CA GLY A 89 18.40 -20.00 -4.81
C GLY A 89 17.84 -21.02 -3.80
N LEU A 90 16.63 -21.49 -4.05
CA LEU A 90 16.05 -22.64 -3.36
C LEU A 90 15.72 -23.70 -4.40
N GLU A 91 16.67 -24.61 -4.57
CA GLU A 91 16.40 -25.99 -4.95
C GLU A 91 15.65 -26.72 -3.82
#